data_AF-A0A2W7MMJ8-F1
#
_entry.id   AF-A0A2W7MMJ8-F1
#
_cell.length_a   1.000
_cell.length_b   1.000
_cell.length_c   1.000
_cell.angle_alpha   90.00
_cell.angle_beta   90.00
_cell.angle_gamma   90.00
#
_symmetry.space_group_name_H-M   'P 1'
#
loop_
_entity.id
_entity.type
_entity.pdbx_description
1 polymer ?
#
loop_
_entity_poly.entity_id
_entity_poly.type
_entity_poly.pdbx_seq_one_letter_code
_entity_poly.pdbx_strand_id
1 'polypeptide(L)'
;MGIICPCGVRVDACSENNNVRFEGQMGTIEGNLTYLANVCITTLNASTLSLQFEDTETPNLNNFTFTANEITSVVCNRQGQNCEVTVTGTGTIDSDEYTFEAVFRDQVAQAAVDIVQSFEITGFFDQNGAAPVAQGSIIALGCQEL
;
A
#
# COMPACT_ATOMS: atom_id res chain seq x y z
N MET A 1 6.61 -20.92 -19.61
CA MET A 1 5.52 -19.94 -19.82
C MET A 1 5.21 -19.39 -18.44
N GLY A 2 5.47 -18.10 -18.20
CA GLY A 2 5.32 -17.49 -16.88
C GLY A 2 3.86 -17.44 -16.46
N ILE A 3 3.59 -17.60 -15.17
CA ILE A 3 2.24 -17.47 -14.62
C ILE A 3 1.80 -16.02 -14.86
N ILE A 4 0.79 -15.84 -15.71
CA ILE A 4 0.16 -14.52 -15.93
C ILE A 4 -0.64 -14.20 -14.67
N CYS A 5 -0.44 -12.99 -14.13
CA CYS A 5 -1.24 -12.51 -13.01
C CYS A 5 -2.49 -11.80 -13.54
N PRO A 6 -3.70 -12.35 -13.35
CA PRO A 6 -4.93 -11.74 -13.87
C PRO A 6 -5.40 -10.55 -13.02
N CYS A 7 -4.93 -10.44 -11.78
CA CYS A 7 -5.16 -9.29 -10.91
C CYS A 7 -4.08 -9.25 -9.83
N GLY A 8 -3.41 -8.11 -9.69
CA GLY A 8 -2.32 -7.93 -8.75
C GLY A 8 -1.73 -6.53 -8.84
N VAL A 9 -0.69 -6.28 -8.05
CA VAL A 9 0.05 -5.02 -8.05
C VAL A 9 1.50 -5.25 -7.71
N ARG A 10 2.38 -4.48 -8.34
CA ARG A 10 3.78 -4.33 -7.94
C ARG A 10 3.99 -2.90 -7.50
N VAL A 11 4.53 -2.71 -6.30
CA VAL A 11 4.76 -1.40 -5.70
C VAL A 11 6.20 -1.33 -5.21
N ASP A 12 6.89 -0.27 -5.59
CA ASP A 12 8.16 0.17 -5.02
C ASP A 12 8.15 1.69 -4.97
N ALA A 13 7.56 2.23 -3.90
CA ALA A 13 7.14 3.62 -3.82
C ALA A 13 7.51 4.25 -2.48
N CYS A 14 7.89 5.53 -2.53
CA CYS A 14 8.08 6.36 -1.35
C CYS A 14 7.26 7.64 -1.49
N SER A 15 6.62 8.06 -0.40
CA SER A 15 5.92 9.34 -0.29
C SER A 15 6.44 10.07 0.94
N GLU A 16 6.91 11.30 0.75
CA GLU A 16 7.53 12.10 1.81
C GLU A 16 6.54 13.10 2.42
N ASN A 17 6.76 13.47 3.69
CA ASN A 17 6.02 14.52 4.41
C ASN A 17 4.49 14.29 4.46
N ASN A 18 4.08 13.06 4.78
CA ASN A 18 2.68 12.67 4.93
C ASN A 18 2.20 12.87 6.36
N ASN A 19 0.98 13.40 6.53
CA ASN A 19 0.32 13.54 7.81
C ASN A 19 -0.55 12.32 8.10
N VAL A 20 -0.04 11.39 8.91
CA VAL A 20 -0.69 10.11 9.24
C VAL A 20 -1.36 10.15 10.60
N ARG A 21 -2.23 9.17 10.89
CA ARG A 21 -2.88 8.99 12.18
C ARG A 21 -2.53 7.65 12.80
N PHE A 22 -2.38 7.67 14.11
CA PHE A 22 -2.22 6.47 14.94
C PHE A 22 -3.40 6.34 15.88
N GLU A 23 -3.89 5.12 16.05
CA GLU A 23 -4.99 4.83 16.97
C GLU A 23 -4.59 5.20 18.42
N GLY A 24 -5.49 5.88 19.13
CA GLY A 24 -5.24 6.32 20.51
C GLY A 24 -4.36 7.57 20.66
N GLN A 25 -3.84 8.15 19.58
CA GLN A 25 -3.13 9.43 19.61
C GLN A 25 -4.00 10.60 19.12
N MET A 26 -3.83 11.78 19.73
CA MET A 26 -4.53 12.99 19.29
C MET A 26 -3.69 13.74 18.25
N GLY A 27 -4.27 13.98 17.07
CA GLY A 27 -3.64 14.75 16.00
C GLY A 27 -3.16 13.87 14.84
N THR A 28 -2.31 14.45 14.00
CA THR A 28 -1.56 13.75 12.95
C THR A 28 -0.08 13.84 13.24
N ILE A 29 0.70 12.87 12.76
CA ILE A 29 2.16 12.90 12.81
C ILE A 29 2.67 13.02 11.39
N GLU A 30 3.64 13.90 11.17
CA GLU A 30 4.31 14.02 9.88
C GLU A 30 5.41 12.96 9.74
N GLY A 31 5.46 12.29 8.59
CA GLY A 31 6.52 11.34 8.30
C GLY A 31 6.53 10.82 6.87
N ASN A 32 7.53 9.98 6.58
CA ASN A 32 7.71 9.36 5.28
C ASN A 32 7.09 7.96 5.25
N LEU A 33 6.50 7.59 4.13
CA LEU A 33 5.87 6.29 3.91
C LEU A 33 6.57 5.57 2.77
N THR A 34 7.07 4.36 3.04
CA THR A 34 7.64 3.48 2.02
C THR A 34 6.77 2.25 1.84
N TYR A 35 6.28 2.05 0.61
CA TYR A 35 5.39 0.96 0.24
C TYR A 35 6.14 -0.02 -0.66
N LEU A 36 6.15 -1.29 -0.27
CA LEU A 36 6.65 -2.37 -1.10
C LEU A 36 5.57 -3.43 -1.24
N ALA A 37 5.26 -3.82 -2.47
CA ALA A 37 4.30 -4.89 -2.73
C ALA A 37 4.67 -5.68 -3.98
N ASN A 38 4.45 -6.99 -3.91
CA ASN A 38 4.47 -7.88 -5.06
C ASN A 38 3.34 -8.89 -4.85
N VAL A 39 2.16 -8.53 -5.34
CA VAL A 39 0.91 -9.20 -5.01
C VAL A 39 0.25 -9.72 -6.27
N CYS A 40 -0.21 -10.97 -6.22
CA CYS A 40 -0.93 -11.58 -7.32
C CYS A 40 -2.00 -12.56 -6.83
N ILE A 41 -3.23 -12.42 -7.34
CA ILE A 41 -4.40 -13.23 -6.94
C ILE A 41 -4.21 -14.74 -7.12
N THR A 42 -3.39 -15.18 -8.08
CA THR A 42 -3.12 -16.62 -8.32
C THR A 42 -2.01 -17.18 -7.43
N THR A 43 -1.29 -16.34 -6.69
CA THR A 43 -0.15 -16.71 -5.85
C THR A 43 -0.14 -15.93 -4.53
N LEU A 44 -1.31 -15.83 -3.88
CA LEU A 44 -1.47 -15.07 -2.63
C LEU A 44 -0.49 -15.52 -1.54
N ASN A 45 -0.26 -16.81 -1.42
CA ASN A 45 0.68 -17.40 -0.45
C ASN A 45 2.16 -17.03 -0.67
N ALA A 46 2.52 -16.58 -1.87
CA ALA A 46 3.87 -16.10 -2.20
C ALA A 46 3.91 -14.57 -2.37
N SER A 47 2.76 -13.91 -2.23
CA SER A 47 2.64 -12.47 -2.36
C SER A 47 3.20 -11.79 -1.12
N THR A 48 3.84 -10.64 -1.31
CA THR A 48 4.46 -9.87 -0.23
C THR A 48 3.93 -8.45 -0.23
N LEU A 49 3.74 -7.87 0.95
CA LEU A 49 3.38 -6.47 1.12
C LEU A 49 3.97 -5.96 2.43
N SER A 50 4.58 -4.79 2.41
CA SER A 50 5.09 -4.12 3.60
C SER A 50 4.90 -2.62 3.51
N LEU A 51 4.71 -2.01 4.68
CA LEU A 51 4.67 -0.56 4.85
C LEU A 51 5.70 -0.19 5.92
N GLN A 52 6.52 0.81 5.63
CA GLN A 52 7.38 1.43 6.61
C GLN A 52 6.97 2.89 6.79
N PHE A 53 6.85 3.32 8.04
CA PHE A 53 6.68 4.72 8.40
C PHE A 53 7.89 5.22 9.18
N GLU A 54 8.40 6.38 8.77
CA GLU A 54 9.49 7.11 9.44
C GLU A 54 8.99 8.49 9.88
N ASP A 55 8.89 8.68 11.19
CA ASP A 55 8.48 9.93 11.83
C ASP A 55 9.55 11.02 11.63
N THR A 56 9.16 12.13 11.00
CA THR A 56 10.04 13.28 10.73
C THR A 56 9.87 14.42 11.74
N GLU A 57 8.77 14.45 12.49
CA GLU A 57 8.46 15.48 13.49
C GLU A 57 9.07 15.14 14.85
N THR A 58 8.93 13.89 15.29
CA THR A 58 9.51 13.33 16.51
C THR A 58 10.33 12.08 16.20
N PRO A 59 11.54 12.23 15.64
CA PRO A 59 12.30 11.10 15.10
C PRO A 59 12.42 9.93 16.07
N ASN A 60 12.05 8.74 15.58
CA ASN A 60 12.07 7.44 16.28
C ASN A 60 10.97 7.20 17.34
N LEU A 61 10.00 8.10 17.52
CA LEU A 61 8.92 7.86 18.47
C LEU A 61 7.84 6.93 17.89
N ASN A 62 7.44 7.17 16.64
CA ASN A 62 6.32 6.47 16.01
C ASN A 62 6.74 5.62 14.79
N ASN A 63 8.04 5.42 14.59
CA ASN A 63 8.55 4.60 13.50
C ASN A 63 8.04 3.17 13.63
N PHE A 64 7.54 2.59 12.54
CA PHE A 64 7.16 1.19 12.52
C PHE A 64 7.42 0.55 11.16
N THR A 65 7.50 -0.77 11.15
CA THR A 65 7.49 -1.57 9.94
C THR A 65 6.40 -2.61 10.04
N PHE A 66 5.43 -2.52 9.14
CA PHE A 66 4.39 -3.51 8.95
C PHE A 66 4.79 -4.48 7.85
N THR A 67 4.64 -5.78 8.10
CA THR A 67 4.83 -6.83 7.09
C THR A 67 3.60 -7.72 7.05
N ALA A 68 2.99 -7.87 5.87
CA ALA A 68 1.87 -8.77 5.65
C ALA A 68 2.32 -10.24 5.85
N ASN A 69 1.57 -10.98 6.66
CA ASN A 69 1.76 -12.41 6.89
C ASN A 69 0.91 -13.23 5.92
N GLU A 70 -0.35 -12.83 5.75
CA GLU A 70 -1.31 -13.50 4.89
C GLU A 70 -2.09 -12.45 4.11
N ILE A 71 -2.13 -12.60 2.79
CA ILE A 71 -3.00 -11.81 1.92
C ILE A 71 -4.20 -12.67 1.57
N THR A 72 -5.39 -12.23 1.96
CA THR A 72 -6.63 -13.02 1.84
C THR A 72 -7.45 -12.65 0.61
N SER A 73 -7.32 -11.40 0.14
CA SER A 73 -8.04 -10.93 -1.05
C SER A 73 -7.23 -9.91 -1.84
N VAL A 74 -7.43 -9.95 -3.15
CA VAL A 74 -6.92 -8.96 -4.11
C VAL A 74 -8.04 -8.69 -5.09
N VAL A 75 -8.46 -7.43 -5.18
CA VAL A 75 -9.54 -7.00 -6.07
C VAL A 75 -9.00 -5.90 -6.98
N CYS A 76 -9.12 -6.11 -8.29
CA CYS A 76 -8.74 -5.12 -9.30
C CYS A 76 -10.00 -4.50 -9.89
N ASN A 77 -10.06 -3.18 -9.92
CA ASN A 77 -11.17 -2.43 -10.45
C ASN A 77 -10.67 -1.39 -11.45
N ARG A 78 -11.15 -1.48 -12.69
CA ARG A 78 -10.79 -0.52 -13.74
C ARG A 78 -11.64 0.74 -13.59
N GLN A 79 -10.98 1.87 -13.40
CA GLN A 79 -11.58 3.18 -13.24
C GLN A 79 -11.22 4.05 -14.45
N GLY A 80 -11.95 3.86 -15.55
CA GLY A 80 -11.64 4.47 -16.83
C GLY A 80 -10.34 3.92 -17.41
N GLN A 81 -9.31 4.76 -17.49
CA GLN A 81 -7.97 4.37 -17.93
C GLN A 81 -7.03 4.00 -16.78
N ASN A 82 -7.44 4.21 -15.53
CA ASN A 82 -6.66 3.87 -14.34
C ASN A 82 -7.07 2.50 -13.83
N CYS A 83 -6.19 1.85 -13.06
CA CYS A 83 -6.54 0.66 -12.30
C CYS A 83 -6.38 0.90 -10.81
N GLU A 84 -7.40 0.52 -10.05
CA GLU A 84 -7.37 0.46 -8.60
C GLU A 84 -7.23 -1.00 -8.16
N VAL A 85 -6.28 -1.28 -7.27
CA VAL A 85 -6.02 -2.62 -6.73
C VAL A 85 -6.14 -2.54 -5.21
N THR A 86 -7.15 -3.20 -4.68
CA THR A 86 -7.37 -3.36 -3.23
C THR A 86 -6.76 -4.68 -2.78
N VAL A 87 -5.92 -4.62 -1.76
CA VAL A 87 -5.27 -5.78 -1.13
C VAL A 87 -5.69 -5.80 0.34
N THR A 88 -6.19 -6.94 0.81
CA THR A 88 -6.55 -7.12 2.23
C THR A 88 -5.91 -8.38 2.80
N GLY A 89 -5.70 -8.38 4.11
CA GLY A 89 -5.06 -9.48 4.79
C GLY A 89 -4.74 -9.21 6.25
N THR A 90 -3.79 -9.97 6.77
CA THR A 90 -3.19 -9.77 8.09
C THR A 90 -1.69 -9.57 7.98
N GLY A 91 -1.11 -8.93 8.98
CA GLY A 91 0.33 -8.75 9.09
C GLY A 91 0.74 -8.30 10.48
N THR A 92 2.03 -8.10 10.68
CA THR A 92 2.59 -7.81 12.00
C THR A 92 3.32 -6.49 12.09
N ILE A 93 3.27 -5.89 13.28
CA ILE A 93 4.11 -4.80 13.77
C ILE A 93 4.66 -5.23 15.12
N ASP A 94 5.97 -5.24 15.30
CA ASP A 94 6.63 -5.59 16.58
C ASP A 94 6.11 -6.87 17.29
N SER A 95 5.64 -7.86 16.50
CA SER A 95 5.05 -9.16 16.91
C SER A 95 3.53 -9.19 17.14
N ASP A 96 2.86 -8.04 17.16
CA ASP A 96 1.40 -7.99 17.23
C ASP A 96 0.79 -8.12 15.83
N GLU A 97 -0.27 -8.91 15.71
CA GLU A 97 -0.97 -9.16 14.44
C GLU A 97 -2.18 -8.23 14.26
N TYR A 98 -2.30 -7.66 13.07
CA TYR A 98 -3.35 -6.72 12.68
C TYR A 98 -3.96 -7.11 11.34
N THR A 99 -5.22 -6.77 11.15
CA THR A 99 -5.84 -6.74 9.82
C THR A 99 -5.46 -5.45 9.09
N PHE A 100 -5.35 -5.51 7.77
CA PHE A 100 -5.06 -4.34 6.96
C PHE A 100 -5.88 -4.31 5.67
N GLU A 101 -6.04 -3.10 5.14
CA GLU A 101 -6.51 -2.82 3.79
C GLU A 101 -5.58 -1.78 3.13
N ALA A 102 -5.11 -2.09 1.93
CA ALA A 102 -4.30 -1.19 1.13
C ALA A 102 -4.91 -1.03 -0.28
N VAL A 103 -5.06 0.21 -0.72
CA VAL A 103 -5.64 0.54 -2.03
C VAL A 103 -4.60 1.29 -2.86
N PHE A 104 -4.14 0.65 -3.93
CA PHE A 104 -3.15 1.18 -4.85
C PHE A 104 -3.82 1.61 -6.14
N ARG A 105 -3.46 2.79 -6.65
CA ARG A 105 -3.96 3.27 -7.92
C ARG A 105 -2.84 3.49 -8.91
N ASP A 106 -2.78 2.60 -9.89
CA ASP A 106 -1.96 2.72 -11.09
C ASP A 106 -2.63 3.73 -12.03
N GLN A 107 -1.96 4.86 -12.23
CA GLN A 107 -2.46 5.95 -13.05
C GLN A 107 -1.97 5.77 -14.49
N VAL A 108 -2.72 6.33 -15.44
CA VAL A 108 -2.27 6.34 -16.84
C VAL A 108 -0.86 6.91 -17.02
N ALA A 109 -0.16 6.44 -18.05
CA ALA A 109 1.20 6.86 -18.38
C ALA A 109 1.39 8.38 -18.63
N GLN A 110 0.31 9.16 -18.80
CA GLN A 110 0.37 10.62 -18.91
C GLN A 110 0.16 11.35 -17.57
N ALA A 111 -0.18 10.65 -16.49
CA ALA A 111 -0.32 11.24 -15.16
C ALA A 111 1.05 11.64 -14.59
N ALA A 112 1.07 12.68 -13.75
CA ALA A 112 2.31 13.16 -13.15
C ALA A 112 2.83 12.24 -12.02
N VAL A 113 1.93 11.50 -11.37
CA VAL A 113 2.19 10.68 -10.18
C VAL A 113 1.27 9.47 -10.17
N ASP A 114 1.69 8.38 -9.52
CA ASP A 114 0.79 7.34 -9.06
C ASP A 114 0.25 7.69 -7.67
N ILE A 115 -0.74 6.95 -7.18
CA ILE A 115 -1.40 7.28 -5.90
C ILE A 115 -1.61 6.01 -5.08
N VAL A 116 -1.08 5.99 -3.84
CA VAL A 116 -1.59 5.10 -2.80
C VAL A 116 -2.83 5.76 -2.22
N GLN A 117 -4.01 5.24 -2.55
CA GLN A 117 -5.29 5.85 -2.16
C GLN A 117 -5.53 5.77 -0.66
N SER A 118 -5.22 4.62 -0.06
CA SER A 118 -5.30 4.40 1.37
C SER A 118 -4.39 3.25 1.77
N PHE A 119 -3.92 3.31 3.01
CA PHE A 119 -3.33 2.18 3.71
C PHE A 119 -3.79 2.28 5.16
N GLU A 120 -4.61 1.33 5.58
CA GLU A 120 -5.17 1.25 6.92
C GLU A 120 -4.74 -0.07 7.57
N ILE A 121 -4.23 0.03 8.79
CA ILE A 121 -3.94 -1.09 9.69
C ILE A 121 -4.93 -0.95 10.86
N THR A 122 -5.95 -1.80 10.87
CA THR A 122 -7.11 -1.63 11.76
C THR A 122 -6.69 -1.61 13.22
N GLY A 123 -7.07 -0.53 13.91
CA GLY A 123 -6.76 -0.35 15.33
C GLY A 123 -5.31 0.06 15.62
N PHE A 124 -4.54 0.46 14.60
CA PHE A 124 -3.16 0.92 14.77
C PHE A 124 -2.83 2.17 13.95
N PHE A 125 -3.02 2.15 12.64
CA PHE A 125 -2.53 3.19 11.72
C PHE A 125 -3.51 3.48 10.59
N ASP A 126 -3.63 4.76 10.24
CA ASP A 126 -4.33 5.25 9.07
C ASP A 126 -3.46 6.29 8.36
N GLN A 127 -3.16 6.04 7.08
CA GLN A 127 -2.43 6.98 6.20
C GLN A 127 -3.10 8.37 6.14
N ASN A 128 -4.39 8.47 6.46
CA ASN A 128 -5.17 9.71 6.58
C ASN A 128 -5.27 10.48 5.25
N GLY A 129 -5.56 9.75 4.18
CA GLY A 129 -5.82 10.28 2.84
C GLY A 129 -4.86 9.72 1.79
N ALA A 130 -4.98 10.22 0.56
CA ALA A 130 -4.19 9.73 -0.56
C ALA A 130 -2.74 10.25 -0.51
N ALA A 131 -1.78 9.36 -0.71
CA ALA A 131 -0.35 9.68 -0.78
C ALA A 131 0.14 9.60 -2.23
N PRO A 132 0.50 10.75 -2.86
CA PRO A 132 1.13 10.77 -4.17
C PRO A 132 2.51 10.12 -4.11
N VAL A 133 2.84 9.34 -5.13
CA VAL A 133 4.14 8.68 -5.29
C VAL A 133 4.66 8.84 -6.72
N ALA A 134 5.95 8.58 -6.94
CA ALA A 134 6.54 8.70 -8.27
C ALA A 134 5.77 7.88 -9.31
N GLN A 135 5.57 8.44 -10.50
CA GLN A 135 4.91 7.71 -11.58
C GLN A 135 5.68 6.44 -11.96
N GLY A 136 4.96 5.34 -12.21
CA GLY A 136 5.52 4.04 -12.53
C GLY A 136 6.01 3.26 -11.31
N SER A 137 5.80 3.79 -10.10
CA SER A 137 6.11 3.08 -8.85
C SER A 137 4.99 2.13 -8.44
N ILE A 138 3.78 2.29 -8.98
CA ILE A 138 2.65 1.39 -8.83
C ILE A 138 2.31 0.81 -10.20
N ILE A 139 2.40 -0.51 -10.35
CA ILE A 139 2.09 -1.20 -11.59
C ILE A 139 0.99 -2.22 -11.32
N ALA A 140 -0.22 -1.97 -11.83
CA ALA A 140 -1.30 -2.94 -11.75
C ALA A 140 -1.07 -4.09 -12.73
N LEU A 141 -1.27 -5.32 -12.28
CA LEU A 141 -1.12 -6.54 -13.07
C LEU A 141 -2.49 -7.04 -13.52
N GLY A 142 -2.64 -7.37 -14.80
CA GLY A 142 -3.86 -7.98 -15.35
C GLY A 142 -5.07 -7.05 -15.47
N CYS A 143 -4.90 -5.78 -15.12
CA CYS A 143 -5.95 -4.75 -15.15
C CYS A 143 -5.82 -3.76 -16.33
N GLN A 144 -4.64 -3.72 -16.97
CA GLN A 144 -4.36 -2.93 -18.16
C GLN A 144 -4.83 -3.70 -19.42
N GLU A 145 -5.29 -3.00 -20.48
CA GLU A 145 -5.75 -3.66 -21.72
C GLU A 145 -4.63 -4.48 -22.39
N LEU A 146 -5.02 -5.65 -22.90
CA LEU A 146 -4.21 -6.47 -23.83
C LEU A 146 -4.08 -5.79 -25.19
#